data_AF-A0A7K0LG08-F1
#
_entry.id   AF-A0A7K0LG08-F1
#
_cell.length_a   1.000
_cell.length_b   1.000
_cell.length_c   1.000
_cell.angle_alpha   90.00
_cell.angle_beta   90.00
_cell.angle_gamma   90.00
#
_symmetry.space_group_name_H-M   'P 1'
#
loop_
_entity.id
_entity.type
_entity.pdbx_description
1 polymer ?
#
loop_
_entity_poly.entity_id
_entity_poly.type
_entity_poly.pdbx_seq_one_letter_code
_entity_poly.pdbx_strand_id
1 'polypeptide(L)'
;MNHDQIDAMEFSAPIADGLYDVIIIWADDVGDGALSIDLVITSGDKKGELLTLRAHNLTQRDPIDLAAHPCRVRVLNGEPEILL
;
A
#
# COMPACT_ATOMS: atom_id res chain seq x y z
N MET A 1 28.82 -2.36 -3.19
CA MET A 1 27.64 -2.08 -2.35
C MET A 1 26.45 -2.10 -3.27
N ASN A 2 25.68 -3.18 -3.28
CA ASN A 2 24.56 -3.34 -4.22
C ASN A 2 23.43 -2.38 -3.83
N HIS A 3 23.06 -1.53 -4.77
CA HIS A 3 22.01 -0.52 -4.64
C HIS A 3 20.68 -1.03 -5.24
N ASP A 4 20.40 -2.33 -5.11
CA ASP A 4 19.05 -2.85 -5.39
C ASP A 4 18.17 -2.49 -4.18
N GLN A 5 17.75 -1.23 -4.13
CA GLN A 5 16.60 -0.85 -3.33
C GLN A 5 15.40 -1.58 -3.93
N ILE A 6 14.91 -2.60 -3.22
CA ILE A 6 13.53 -3.06 -3.41
C ILE A 6 12.66 -1.87 -3.03
N ASP A 7 12.13 -1.21 -4.05
CA ASP A 7 10.78 -0.64 -4.12
C ASP A 7 10.10 -0.48 -2.75
N ALA A 8 10.51 0.54 -1.99
CA ALA A 8 10.08 0.73 -0.62
C ALA A 8 8.59 1.10 -0.59
N MET A 9 7.74 0.10 -0.36
CA MET A 9 6.43 0.32 0.21
C MET A 9 6.55 0.18 1.72
N GLU A 10 5.93 1.05 2.48
CA GLU A 10 5.95 0.98 3.94
C GLU A 10 4.62 1.40 4.54
N PHE A 11 4.18 0.68 5.56
CA PHE A 11 3.01 1.08 6.33
C PHE A 11 3.39 2.08 7.42
N SER A 12 2.51 3.04 7.68
CA SER A 12 2.65 3.98 8.81
C SER A 12 2.60 3.29 10.17
N ALA A 13 2.04 2.07 10.24
CA ALA A 13 2.01 1.22 11.42
C ALA A 13 2.29 -0.25 11.06
N PRO A 14 2.99 -1.01 11.92
CA PRO A 14 3.29 -2.41 11.64
C PRO A 14 2.02 -3.26 11.58
N ILE A 15 1.98 -4.16 10.60
CA ILE A 15 0.95 -5.17 10.42
C ILE A 15 1.60 -6.56 10.32
N ALA A 16 0.90 -7.61 10.72
CA ALA A 16 1.41 -8.97 10.62
C ALA A 16 1.57 -9.40 9.15
N ASP A 17 2.49 -10.34 8.92
CA ASP A 17 2.61 -11.03 7.63
C ASP A 17 1.27 -11.69 7.25
N GLY A 18 0.91 -11.60 5.98
CA GLY A 18 -0.38 -12.09 5.51
C GLY A 18 -0.80 -11.53 4.16
N LEU A 19 -2.01 -11.90 3.74
CA LEU A 19 -2.65 -11.39 2.54
C LEU A 19 -3.98 -10.74 2.92
N TYR A 20 -4.14 -9.49 2.53
CA TYR A 20 -5.27 -8.65 2.92
C TYR A 20 -6.06 -8.24 1.67
N ASP A 21 -7.36 -8.54 1.63
CA ASP A 21 -8.25 -7.94 0.62
C ASP A 21 -8.57 -6.51 1.06
N VAL A 22 -8.25 -5.52 0.22
CA VAL A 22 -8.40 -4.10 0.54
C VAL A 22 -9.13 -3.36 -0.57
N ILE A 23 -9.60 -2.15 -0.27
CA ILE A 23 -9.97 -1.15 -1.27
C ILE A 23 -9.19 0.12 -0.98
N ILE A 24 -8.68 0.74 -2.04
CA ILE A 24 -8.04 2.06 -1.96
C ILE A 24 -9.12 3.10 -1.73
N ILE A 25 -9.02 3.84 -0.64
CA ILE A 25 -9.93 4.94 -0.30
C ILE A 25 -9.45 6.23 -0.97
N TRP A 26 -8.15 6.49 -0.87
CA TRP A 26 -7.53 7.68 -1.40
C TRP A 26 -6.06 7.42 -1.72
N ALA A 27 -5.55 8.12 -2.73
CA ALA A 27 -4.12 8.20 -3.00
C ALA A 27 -3.76 9.66 -3.25
N ASP A 28 -2.61 10.08 -2.74
CA ASP A 28 -2.12 11.45 -2.83
C ASP A 28 -0.63 11.46 -3.17
N ASP A 29 -0.20 12.38 -4.03
CA ASP A 29 1.23 12.65 -4.26
C ASP A 29 1.77 13.50 -3.12
N VAL A 30 2.70 12.95 -2.34
CA VAL A 30 3.31 13.64 -1.19
C VAL A 30 4.50 14.54 -1.59
N GLY A 31 4.81 14.66 -2.88
CA GLY A 31 5.77 15.61 -3.44
C GLY A 31 7.25 15.22 -3.30
N ASP A 32 7.53 14.02 -2.81
CA ASP A 32 8.88 13.48 -2.60
C ASP A 32 9.16 12.21 -3.43
N GLY A 33 8.37 11.99 -4.49
CA GLY A 33 8.48 10.79 -5.32
C GLY A 33 7.88 9.55 -4.68
N ALA A 34 6.84 9.72 -3.86
CA ALA A 34 6.00 8.66 -3.34
C ALA A 34 4.53 9.02 -3.44
N LEU A 35 3.68 7.99 -3.44
CA LEU A 35 2.25 8.15 -3.16
C LEU A 35 1.98 7.76 -1.71
N SER A 36 1.13 8.53 -1.02
CA SER A 36 0.48 8.10 0.21
C SER A 36 -0.88 7.51 -0.15
N ILE A 37 -1.10 6.26 0.23
CA ILE A 37 -2.28 5.48 -0.16
C ILE A 37 -3.01 5.03 1.10
N ASP A 38 -4.26 5.49 1.27
CA ASP A 38 -5.13 5.02 2.33
C ASP A 38 -5.95 3.82 1.85
N LEU A 39 -5.89 2.74 2.63
CA LEU A 39 -6.47 1.44 2.33
C LEU A 39 -7.38 1.01 3.48
N VAL A 40 -8.51 0.38 3.17
CA VAL A 40 -9.30 -0.32 4.20
C VAL A 40 -9.35 -1.81 3.94
N ILE A 41 -9.12 -2.62 4.97
CA ILE A 41 -9.25 -4.08 4.91
C ILE A 41 -10.73 -4.45 4.82
N THR A 42 -11.09 -5.28 3.85
CA THR A 42 -12.49 -5.58 3.50
C THR A 42 -12.96 -6.96 3.98
N SER A 43 -12.04 -7.84 4.39
CA SER A 43 -12.29 -9.22 4.79
C SER A 43 -11.46 -9.65 6.02
N GLY A 44 -11.80 -10.81 6.60
CA GLY A 44 -11.05 -11.41 7.71
C GLY A 44 -11.18 -10.68 9.05
N ASP A 45 -10.33 -11.09 10.01
CA ASP A 45 -10.39 -10.63 11.41
C ASP A 45 -10.04 -9.15 11.59
N LYS A 46 -9.32 -8.57 10.63
CA LYS A 46 -8.92 -7.16 10.60
C LYS A 46 -9.83 -6.28 9.73
N LYS A 47 -11.00 -6.78 9.31
CA LYS A 47 -11.95 -6.03 8.49
C LYS A 47 -12.29 -4.67 9.12
N GLY A 48 -12.25 -3.62 8.30
CA GLY A 48 -12.52 -2.24 8.71
C GLY A 48 -11.30 -1.49 9.24
N GLU A 49 -10.14 -2.15 9.40
CA GLU A 49 -8.88 -1.49 9.75
C GLU A 49 -8.42 -0.62 8.58
N LEU A 50 -8.07 0.64 8.88
CA LEU A 50 -7.51 1.60 7.94
C LEU A 50 -5.97 1.52 8.03
N LEU A 51 -5.32 1.41 6.88
CA LEU A 51 -3.87 1.40 6.73
C LEU A 51 -3.45 2.55 5.82
N THR A 52 -2.34 3.20 6.14
CA THR A 52 -1.69 4.15 5.23
C THR A 52 -0.39 3.54 4.73
N LEU A 53 -0.32 3.35 3.42
CA LEU A 53 0.82 2.79 2.69
C LEU A 53 1.52 3.89 1.92
N ARG A 54 2.82 4.07 2.15
CA ARG A 54 3.65 4.94 1.33
C ARG A 54 4.32 4.10 0.25
N ALA A 55 4.18 4.47 -1.02
CA ALA A 55 4.64 3.67 -2.15
C ALA A 55 5.50 4.50 -3.12
N HIS A 56 6.79 4.16 -3.22
CA HIS A 56 7.75 4.83 -4.11
C HIS A 56 7.70 4.35 -5.57
N ASN A 57 7.20 3.15 -5.83
CA ASN A 57 7.18 2.52 -7.16
C ASN A 57 5.86 2.71 -7.94
N LEU A 58 4.85 3.35 -7.34
CA LEU A 58 3.55 3.62 -7.98
C LEU A 58 3.41 5.03 -8.57
N THR A 59 4.48 5.82 -8.56
CA THR A 59 4.47 7.22 -9.05
C THR A 59 4.15 7.40 -10.53
N GLN A 60 4.15 6.33 -11.33
CA GLN A 60 3.72 6.36 -12.73
C GLN A 60 2.19 6.25 -12.90
N ARG A 61 1.45 6.00 -11.82
CA ARG A 61 -0.03 5.98 -11.81
C ARG A 61 -0.54 7.37 -11.42
N ASP A 62 -1.67 7.76 -12.01
CA ASP A 62 -2.41 8.92 -11.51
C ASP A 62 -3.07 8.54 -10.16
N PRO A 63 -2.85 9.33 -9.09
CA PRO A 63 -3.48 9.05 -7.79
C PRO A 63 -5.02 8.94 -7.87
N ILE A 64 -5.67 9.73 -8.74
CA ILE A 64 -7.14 9.69 -8.83
C ILE A 64 -7.66 8.38 -9.42
N ASP A 65 -6.88 7.75 -10.30
CA ASP A 65 -7.24 6.48 -10.94
C ASP A 65 -7.12 5.29 -9.96
N LEU A 66 -6.39 5.47 -8.86
CA LEU A 66 -6.24 4.45 -7.82
C LEU A 66 -7.42 4.45 -6.85
N ALA A 67 -8.11 5.58 -6.67
CA ALA A 67 -9.21 5.69 -5.73
C ALA A 67 -10.35 4.72 -6.06
N ALA A 68 -10.93 4.11 -5.03
CA ALA A 68 -11.96 3.07 -5.11
C ALA A 68 -11.55 1.76 -5.82
N HIS A 69 -10.25 1.55 -6.13
CA HIS A 69 -9.77 0.31 -6.75
C HIS A 69 -9.70 -0.82 -5.70
N PRO A 70 -10.41 -1.94 -5.89
CA PRO A 70 -10.27 -3.12 -5.06
C PRO A 70 -8.96 -3.85 -5.41
N CYS A 71 -8.16 -4.18 -4.41
CA CYS A 71 -6.88 -4.86 -4.64
C CYS A 71 -6.49 -5.73 -3.43
N ARG A 72 -5.29 -6.30 -3.46
CA ARG A 72 -4.73 -7.01 -2.32
C ARG A 72 -3.44 -6.38 -1.86
N VAL A 73 -3.13 -6.52 -0.58
CA VAL A 73 -1.79 -6.27 -0.05
C VAL A 73 -1.23 -7.56 0.53
N ARG A 74 -0.04 -7.93 0.05
CA ARG A 74 0.76 -9.01 0.62
C ARG A 74 1.80 -8.41 1.55
N VAL A 75 1.98 -8.99 2.73
CA VAL A 75 3.05 -8.63 3.66
C VAL A 75 3.88 -9.89 3.91
N LEU A 76 5.17 -9.83 3.59
CA LEU A 76 6.10 -10.94 3.73
C LEU A 76 7.38 -10.46 4.40
N ASN A 77 7.72 -11.02 5.56
CA ASN A 77 8.82 -10.56 6.39
C ASN A 77 8.72 -9.07 6.77
N GLY A 78 7.49 -8.58 6.99
CA GLY A 78 7.20 -7.18 7.28
C GLY A 78 7.21 -6.24 6.06
N GLU A 79 7.57 -6.74 4.87
CA GLU A 79 7.63 -5.94 3.64
C GLU A 79 6.30 -6.00 2.89
N PRO A 80 5.62 -4.86 2.67
CA PRO A 80 4.36 -4.82 1.94
C PRO A 80 4.54 -4.77 0.43
N GLU A 81 3.59 -5.35 -0.28
CA GLU A 81 3.47 -5.30 -1.74
C GLU A 81 1.98 -5.20 -2.11
N ILE A 82 1.62 -4.14 -2.84
CA ILE A 82 0.27 -3.98 -3.39
C ILE A 82 0.14 -4.76 -4.71
N LEU A 83 -0.94 -5.52 -4.83
CA LEU A 83 -1.29 -6.33 -5.98
C LEU A 83 -2.53 -5.72 -6.64
N LEU A 84 -2.31 -4.81 -7.59
CA LEU A 84 -3.34 -4.05 -8.32
C LEU A 84 -3.96 -4.81 -9.50
#